data_AF-A0A6J8D8K2-F1
#
_entry.id   AF-A0A6J8D8K2-F1
#
_cell.length_a   1.000
_cell.length_b   1.000
_cell.length_c   1.000
_cell.angle_alpha   90.00
_cell.angle_beta   90.00
_cell.angle_gamma   90.00
#
_symmetry.space_group_name_H-M   'P 1'
#
loop_
_entity.id
_entity.type
_entity.pdbx_description
1 polymer ?
#
loop_
_entity_poly.entity_id
_entity_poly.type
_entity_poly.pdbx_seq_one_letter_code
_entity_poly.pdbx_strand_id
1 'polypeptide(L)'
;MGNENDVIVYVVMVNGVLLCGEMDFIYTNEIQNQHKGIHQVIWLLQVIHFVEFVKPVISQRQPTSGVLSVMKDCAWNVMIIIVSQNHQSTIMPFRLKVTISYQPNITNIVNYCHEHDMKYTNYCPHHEKLCCPACIYVDHKNCTDILLLQHVLKTAKTSALLDSIELSIKDIQSNIKDIIEDRRRNIITINDQRQIYHHEIKQIRNKVNSYLDTLEQKMRKDIDAAENKANTEIERLIAKLSEKTHVADNFVQNISAIKMYASDLQAFIGSKSIEAEVEAEEKYLHSLTKDGSLDQIRLKLNIDTKLSNIESTIESFGTVTLETKPPLVVLKRGKDKQAQIMSVVPRVVPKSFDEMTLSQISQFTLKVKNRQKPYEIRGITVLPDGKIILADSGRLKLFIVNNNGMLDKSISCQLTGTGPFDVTYIKDNEVAISTSSGIQIINIHSGTVLENIKLTENVEE
;
A
#
# COMPACT_ATOMS: atom_id res chain seq x y z
N MET A 1 31.25 49.88 8.19
CA MET A 1 30.59 49.38 9.42
C MET A 1 29.14 49.07 9.06
N GLY A 2 28.90 47.89 8.50
CA GLY A 2 27.54 47.35 8.39
C GLY A 2 27.32 46.47 9.61
N ASN A 3 26.32 46.78 10.44
CA ASN A 3 25.88 45.88 11.49
C ASN A 3 25.14 44.73 10.80
N GLU A 4 25.79 43.58 10.68
CA GLU A 4 25.10 42.33 10.35
C GLU A 4 24.30 41.92 11.60
N ASN A 5 22.99 42.12 11.55
CA ASN A 5 22.09 41.61 12.58
C ASN A 5 21.90 40.11 12.33
N ASP A 6 22.35 39.27 13.27
CA ASP A 6 22.06 37.84 13.25
C ASP A 6 20.56 37.62 13.48
N VAL A 7 19.83 37.21 12.44
CA VAL A 7 18.43 36.80 12.54
C VAL A 7 18.39 35.32 12.90
N ILE A 8 17.96 35.01 14.12
CA ILE A 8 17.73 33.63 14.56
C ILE A 8 16.25 33.31 14.38
N VAL A 9 15.93 32.48 13.40
CA VAL A 9 14.58 31.98 13.16
C VAL A 9 14.37 30.69 13.95
N TYR A 10 13.40 30.68 14.85
CA TYR A 10 12.98 29.47 15.56
C TYR A 10 11.82 28.81 14.80
N VAL A 11 12.03 27.57 14.38
CA VAL A 11 10.98 26.73 13.80
C VAL A 11 10.60 25.68 14.82
N VAL A 12 9.37 25.76 15.34
CA VAL A 12 8.85 24.77 16.29
C VAL A 12 7.78 23.95 15.60
N MET A 13 8.04 22.65 15.45
CA MET A 13 7.02 21.69 15.02
C MET A 13 6.42 21.00 16.24
N VAL A 14 5.09 21.10 16.36
CA VAL A 14 4.32 20.39 17.39
C VAL A 14 3.30 19.50 16.69
N ASN A 15 3.47 18.18 16.80
CA ASN A 15 2.60 17.17 16.18
C ASN A 15 2.38 17.38 14.67
N GLY A 16 3.43 17.79 13.93
CA GLY A 16 3.37 18.01 12.49
C GLY A 16 2.77 19.35 12.07
N VAL A 17 2.42 20.23 13.02
CA VAL A 17 1.99 21.60 12.74
C VAL A 17 3.18 22.54 12.92
N LEU A 18 3.46 23.33 11.86
CA LEU A 18 4.52 24.34 11.84
C LEU A 18 4.02 25.61 12.52
N LEU A 19 4.68 26.05 13.58
CA LEU A 19 4.48 27.37 14.17
C LEU A 19 5.75 28.20 13.89
N CYS A 20 5.61 29.24 13.08
CA CYS A 20 6.67 30.22 12.82
C CYS A 20 6.31 31.55 13.49
N GLY A 21 7.28 32.14 14.18
CA GLY A 21 7.23 33.52 14.65
C GLY A 21 8.58 34.17 14.45
N GLU A 22 8.59 35.34 13.82
CA GLU A 22 9.76 36.21 13.76
C GLU A 22 9.84 37.01 15.08
N MET A 23 11.02 37.04 15.70
CA MET A 23 11.33 37.97 16.78
C MET A 23 12.61 38.71 16.41
N ASP A 24 12.50 40.03 16.26
CA ASP A 24 13.64 40.91 16.10
C ASP A 24 14.32 41.14 17.45
N PHE A 25 15.61 40.85 17.54
CA PHE A 25 16.42 41.15 18.72
C PHE A 25 17.50 42.18 18.38
N ILE A 26 17.59 43.22 19.21
CA ILE A 26 18.71 44.17 19.20
C ILE A 26 19.71 43.69 20.25
N TYR A 27 20.80 43.05 19.81
CA TYR A 27 21.93 42.75 20.69
C TYR A 27 22.83 43.98 20.80
N THR A 28 23.06 44.49 22.01
CA THR A 28 24.10 45.48 22.29
C THR A 28 25.44 44.77 22.54
N ASN A 29 26.48 45.20 21.82
CA ASN A 29 27.78 44.55 21.60
C ASN A 29 28.72 44.37 22.82
N GLU A 30 28.24 44.36 24.06
CA GLU A 30 29.11 44.52 25.24
C GLU A 30 29.44 43.26 26.04
N ILE A 31 29.05 42.06 25.59
CA ILE A 31 29.39 40.81 26.29
C ILE A 31 29.88 39.77 25.29
N GLN A 32 31.07 39.97 24.72
CA GLN A 32 31.67 38.98 23.82
C GLN A 32 32.93 38.31 24.36
N ASN A 33 33.38 38.61 25.57
CA ASN A 33 34.54 37.91 26.12
C ASN A 33 34.35 37.50 27.58
N GLN A 34 34.45 36.18 27.78
CA GLN A 34 34.53 35.41 29.02
C GLN A 34 33.21 34.75 29.50
N HIS A 35 33.31 33.43 29.67
CA HIS A 35 32.34 32.45 30.19
C HIS A 35 31.38 31.77 29.19
N LYS A 36 31.86 30.67 28.59
CA LYS A 36 31.03 29.63 27.93
C LYS A 36 29.90 29.07 28.81
N GLY A 37 30.03 29.13 30.13
CA GLY A 37 28.99 28.70 31.08
C GLY A 37 27.80 29.66 31.16
N ILE A 38 28.00 30.97 30.96
CA ILE A 38 26.92 31.97 31.04
C ILE A 38 26.03 31.90 29.79
N HIS A 39 26.61 31.64 28.61
CA HIS A 39 25.83 31.41 27.39
C HIS A 39 24.88 30.22 27.52
N GLN A 40 25.30 29.10 28.12
CA GLN A 40 24.42 27.94 28.32
C GLN A 40 23.29 28.23 29.32
N VAL A 41 23.54 29.03 30.36
CA VAL A 41 22.53 29.41 31.36
C VAL A 41 21.52 30.41 30.80
N ILE A 42 21.98 31.41 30.02
CA ILE A 42 21.10 32.36 29.32
C ILE A 42 20.24 31.62 28.29
N TRP A 43 20.81 30.66 27.54
CA TRP A 43 20.08 29.78 26.62
C TRP A 43 19.00 28.95 27.33
N LEU A 44 19.31 28.36 28.49
CA LEU A 44 18.34 27.57 29.25
C LEU A 44 17.18 28.43 29.78
N LEU A 45 17.50 29.61 30.31
CA LEU A 45 16.50 30.55 30.82
C LEU A 45 15.59 31.09 29.71
N GLN A 46 16.11 31.31 28.51
CA GLN A 46 15.35 31.79 27.35
C GLN A 46 14.40 30.72 26.80
N VAL A 47 14.82 29.45 26.75
CA VAL A 47 13.94 28.31 26.40
C VAL A 47 12.85 28.13 27.46
N ILE A 48 13.18 28.28 28.74
CA ILE A 48 12.19 28.23 29.84
C ILE A 48 11.18 29.37 29.70
N HIS A 49 11.63 30.60 29.42
CA HIS A 49 10.73 31.73 29.22
C HIS A 49 9.81 31.57 28.00
N PHE A 50 10.30 31.02 26.89
CA PHE A 50 9.48 30.71 25.72
C PHE A 50 8.44 29.61 26.02
N VAL A 51 8.83 28.57 26.77
CA VAL A 51 7.90 27.51 27.22
C VAL A 51 6.84 28.06 28.19
N GLU A 52 7.21 28.95 29.12
CA GLU A 52 6.27 29.66 29.99
C GLU A 52 5.38 30.65 29.21
N PHE A 53 5.88 31.24 28.12
CA PHE A 53 5.11 32.13 27.24
C PHE A 53 4.07 31.37 26.39
N VAL A 54 4.38 30.14 25.98
CA VAL A 54 3.48 29.30 25.18
C VAL A 54 2.47 28.52 26.06
N LYS A 55 2.78 28.29 27.33
CA LYS A 55 1.90 27.62 28.32
C LYS A 55 0.47 28.19 28.36
N PRO A 56 0.24 29.52 28.43
CA PRO A 56 -1.09 30.13 28.38
C PRO A 56 -1.80 29.94 27.04
N VAL A 57 -1.08 29.99 25.92
CA VAL A 57 -1.64 29.83 24.57
C VAL A 57 -2.12 28.38 24.35
N ILE A 58 -1.45 27.41 24.97
CA ILE A 58 -1.86 26.01 24.98
C ILE A 58 -2.98 25.75 26.00
N SER A 59 -2.98 26.43 27.16
CA SER A 59 -4.02 26.25 28.20
C SER A 59 -5.34 26.98 27.90
N GLN A 60 -5.33 28.01 27.05
CA GLN A 60 -6.53 28.76 26.64
C GLN A 60 -7.30 28.16 25.47
N ARG A 61 -6.77 27.13 24.79
CA ARG A 61 -7.62 26.29 23.93
C ARG A 61 -8.50 25.43 24.81
N GLN A 62 -9.73 25.89 25.05
CA GLN A 62 -10.75 25.04 25.66
C GLN A 62 -10.85 23.74 24.86
N PRO A 63 -10.68 22.57 25.49
CA PRO A 63 -11.06 21.33 24.85
C PRO A 63 -12.58 21.38 24.67
N THR A 64 -13.05 21.27 23.43
CA THR A 64 -14.43 20.88 23.19
C THR A 64 -14.67 19.59 23.96
N SER A 65 -15.74 19.59 24.75
CA SER A 65 -16.10 18.60 25.75
C SER A 65 -15.89 17.16 25.26
N GLY A 66 -14.97 16.42 25.87
CA GLY A 66 -14.86 14.97 25.64
C GLY A 66 -13.51 14.32 25.95
N VAL A 67 -12.40 15.06 26.06
CA VAL A 67 -11.06 14.47 26.23
C VAL A 67 -10.41 14.96 27.52
N LEU A 68 -10.82 14.42 28.66
CA LEU A 68 -10.21 14.71 29.97
C LEU A 68 -10.05 13.41 30.77
N SER A 69 -8.94 12.70 30.54
CA SER A 69 -8.27 11.85 31.56
C SER A 69 -7.03 11.09 31.07
N VAL A 70 -6.60 11.21 29.80
CA VAL A 70 -5.42 10.47 29.29
C VAL A 70 -4.34 11.43 28.79
N MET A 71 -3.69 12.16 29.70
CA MET A 71 -2.46 12.92 29.39
C MET A 71 -1.47 12.93 30.56
N LYS A 72 -1.28 11.78 31.24
CA LYS A 72 -0.18 11.65 32.22
C LYS A 72 1.19 11.40 31.57
N ASP A 73 1.24 11.00 30.29
CA ASP A 73 2.49 10.63 29.61
C ASP A 73 2.54 11.03 28.12
N CYS A 74 2.09 12.24 27.75
CA CYS A 74 2.41 12.77 26.43
C CYS A 74 3.86 13.28 26.42
N ALA A 75 4.79 12.45 25.96
CA ALA A 75 6.11 12.92 25.56
C ALA A 75 5.97 13.69 24.24
N TRP A 76 5.96 15.02 24.31
CA TRP A 76 5.97 15.86 23.12
C TRP A 76 7.39 15.85 22.55
N ASN A 77 7.56 15.31 21.35
CA ASN A 77 8.81 15.44 20.62
C ASN A 77 8.86 16.85 20.01
N VAL A 78 9.39 17.81 20.76
CA VAL A 78 9.68 19.14 20.24
C VAL A 78 11.04 19.08 19.56
N MET A 79 11.05 19.15 18.23
CA MET A 79 12.28 19.30 17.46
C MET A 79 12.53 20.78 17.25
N ILE A 80 13.58 21.32 17.87
CA ILE A 80 14.02 22.70 17.66
C ILE A 80 15.15 22.63 16.64
N ILE A 81 14.95 23.22 15.46
CA ILE A 81 15.98 23.35 14.44
C ILE A 81 16.51 24.78 14.53
N ILE A 82 17.80 24.91 14.83
CA ILE A 82 18.50 26.20 14.85
C ILE A 82 19.35 26.25 13.58
N VAL A 83 19.07 27.22 12.73
CA VAL A 83 19.87 27.48 11.53
C VAL A 83 20.67 28.76 11.79
N SER A 84 21.98 28.64 11.91
CA SER A 84 22.91 29.78 11.88
C SER A 84 23.48 29.89 10.48
N GLN A 85 23.56 31.11 9.94
CA GLN A 85 23.99 31.32 8.56
C GLN A 85 25.49 31.00 8.32
N ASN A 86 26.30 30.78 9.36
CA ASN A 86 27.76 30.68 9.20
C ASN A 86 28.46 29.42 9.74
N HIS A 87 27.76 28.39 10.24
CA HIS A 87 28.40 27.10 10.55
C HIS A 87 27.48 25.89 10.38
N GLN A 88 28.09 24.72 10.08
CA GLN A 88 27.45 23.41 9.91
C GLN A 88 26.38 23.15 10.98
N SER A 89 25.14 22.98 10.54
CA SER A 89 23.98 22.73 11.38
C SER A 89 24.18 21.47 12.22
N THR A 90 24.31 21.62 13.53
CA THR A 90 24.37 20.48 14.45
C THR A 90 22.97 20.22 14.99
N ILE A 91 22.35 19.11 14.59
CA ILE A 91 21.03 18.71 15.08
C ILE A 91 21.22 17.96 16.40
N MET A 92 20.90 18.59 17.53
CA MET A 92 20.79 17.90 18.81
C MET A 92 19.32 17.61 19.15
N PRO A 93 18.89 16.34 19.20
CA PRO A 93 17.55 16.00 19.64
C PRO A 93 17.48 16.11 21.18
N PHE A 94 16.80 17.14 21.68
CA PHE A 94 16.41 17.22 23.09
C PHE A 94 15.01 16.60 23.29
N ARG A 95 14.86 15.72 24.28
CA ARG A 95 13.54 15.21 24.70
C ARG A 95 13.10 15.95 25.96
N LEU A 96 12.15 16.88 25.81
CA LEU A 96 11.54 17.55 26.95
C LEU A 96 10.34 16.72 27.43
N LYS A 97 10.42 16.15 28.65
CA LYS A 97 9.28 15.46 29.26
C LYS A 97 8.44 16.48 30.04
N VAL A 98 7.43 17.06 29.39
CA VAL A 98 6.47 17.94 30.07
C VAL A 98 5.51 17.07 30.88
N THR A 99 5.55 17.21 32.20
CA THR A 99 4.61 16.51 33.09
C THR A 99 3.54 17.49 33.53
N ILE A 100 2.31 17.32 33.05
CA ILE A 100 1.16 18.14 33.46
C ILE A 100 0.54 17.46 34.68
N SER A 101 0.73 18.02 35.88
CA SER A 101 0.04 17.53 37.07
C SER A 101 -1.38 18.10 37.11
N TYR A 102 -2.38 17.26 36.85
CA TYR A 102 -3.77 17.63 37.08
C TYR A 102 -4.10 17.46 38.56
N GLN A 103 -4.33 18.57 39.26
CA GLN A 103 -4.97 18.53 40.57
C GLN A 103 -6.48 18.41 40.35
N PRO A 104 -7.17 17.42 40.93
CA PRO A 104 -8.63 17.34 40.82
C PRO A 104 -9.23 18.62 41.38
N ASN A 105 -9.95 19.37 40.54
CA ASN A 105 -10.56 20.64 40.94
C ASN A 105 -11.85 20.37 41.73
N ILE A 106 -11.69 19.84 42.94
CA ILE A 106 -12.77 19.52 43.87
C ILE A 106 -13.53 20.80 44.25
N THR A 107 -12.84 21.96 44.24
CA THR A 107 -13.41 23.28 44.50
C THR A 107 -14.44 23.75 43.45
N ASN A 108 -14.50 23.13 42.28
CA ASN A 108 -15.49 23.44 41.24
C ASN A 108 -16.80 22.63 41.37
N ILE A 109 -16.92 21.73 42.36
CA ILE A 109 -18.16 20.98 42.58
C ILE A 109 -19.18 21.93 43.23
N VAL A 110 -20.11 22.43 42.43
CA VAL A 110 -21.16 23.36 42.87
C VAL A 110 -22.18 22.61 43.74
N ASN A 111 -22.39 23.10 44.96
CA ASN A 111 -23.37 22.57 45.92
C ASN A 111 -24.63 23.45 46.04
N TYR A 112 -24.79 24.43 45.15
CA TYR A 112 -25.93 25.32 45.04
C TYR A 112 -26.72 25.08 43.74
N CYS A 113 -28.01 25.33 43.80
CA CYS A 113 -28.93 25.30 42.67
C CYS A 113 -28.60 26.45 41.72
N HIS A 114 -28.38 26.13 40.45
CA HIS A 114 -28.05 27.12 39.42
C HIS A 114 -29.19 28.10 39.12
N GLU A 115 -30.44 27.71 39.38
CA GLU A 115 -31.62 28.51 39.06
C GLU A 115 -32.06 29.41 40.22
N HIS A 116 -31.77 29.00 41.46
CA HIS A 116 -32.29 29.66 42.66
C HIS A 116 -31.21 30.10 43.65
N ASP A 117 -29.92 29.88 43.33
CA ASP A 117 -28.74 30.21 44.14
C ASP A 117 -28.81 29.69 45.60
N MET A 118 -29.55 28.60 45.81
CA MET A 118 -29.77 27.98 47.12
C MET A 118 -29.12 26.61 47.21
N LYS A 119 -28.59 26.25 48.38
CA LYS A 119 -27.93 24.96 48.60
C LYS A 119 -28.89 23.80 48.30
N TYR A 120 -28.37 22.74 47.66
CA TYR A 120 -29.13 21.50 47.51
C TYR A 120 -29.35 20.83 48.87
N THR A 121 -30.61 20.56 49.21
CA THR A 121 -31.00 19.93 50.49
C THR A 121 -31.77 18.63 50.28
N ASN A 122 -32.27 18.38 49.07
CA ASN A 122 -33.16 17.27 48.75
C ASN A 122 -32.73 16.59 47.43
N TYR A 123 -33.23 15.38 47.20
CA TYR A 123 -33.08 14.63 45.96
C TYR A 123 -34.44 14.10 45.52
N CYS A 124 -34.77 14.29 44.25
CA CYS A 124 -36.00 13.78 43.64
C CYS A 124 -35.68 12.50 42.86
N PRO A 125 -36.12 11.30 43.32
CA PRO A 125 -35.90 10.05 42.62
C PRO A 125 -36.59 9.98 41.26
N HIS A 126 -37.79 10.57 41.14
CA HIS A 126 -38.56 10.60 39.89
C HIS A 126 -37.80 11.26 38.73
N HIS A 127 -36.95 12.24 39.03
CA HIS A 127 -36.18 13.00 38.04
C HIS A 127 -34.68 12.77 38.13
N GLU A 128 -34.26 11.94 39.08
CA GLU A 128 -32.86 11.67 39.44
C GLU A 128 -31.99 12.93 39.62
N LYS A 129 -32.55 13.99 40.24
CA LYS A 129 -31.91 15.31 40.36
C LYS A 129 -31.83 15.80 41.80
N LEU A 130 -30.80 16.62 42.08
CA LEU A 130 -30.67 17.40 43.31
C LEU A 130 -31.63 18.59 43.29
N CYS A 131 -32.29 18.86 44.41
CA CYS A 131 -33.28 19.93 44.54
C CYS A 131 -32.92 20.86 45.72
N CYS A 132 -33.04 22.17 45.50
CA CYS A 132 -33.14 23.14 46.59
C CYS A 132 -34.60 23.30 47.02
N PRO A 133 -34.90 23.98 48.15
CA PRO A 133 -36.28 24.16 48.60
C PRO A 133 -37.20 24.82 47.57
N ALA A 134 -36.74 25.80 46.78
CA ALA A 134 -37.57 26.41 45.73
C ALA A 134 -37.96 25.43 44.61
N CYS A 135 -37.01 24.63 44.11
CA CYS A 135 -37.29 23.62 43.08
C CYS A 135 -38.39 22.64 43.51
N ILE A 136 -38.51 22.36 44.81
CA ILE A 136 -39.56 21.48 45.34
C ILE A 136 -40.95 22.09 45.13
N TYR A 137 -41.10 23.39 45.39
CA TYR A 137 -42.39 24.08 45.26
C TYR A 137 -42.74 24.44 43.81
N VAL A 138 -41.74 24.69 42.96
CA VAL A 138 -41.95 25.12 41.58
C VAL A 138 -42.07 23.92 40.64
N ASP A 139 -41.02 23.09 40.58
CA ASP A 139 -40.85 22.07 39.53
C ASP A 139 -41.19 20.66 39.99
N HIS A 140 -41.10 20.39 41.29
CA HIS A 140 -41.31 19.07 41.87
C HIS A 140 -42.54 18.98 42.79
N LYS A 141 -43.49 19.92 42.70
CA LYS A 141 -44.68 19.98 43.57
C LYS A 141 -45.58 18.74 43.53
N ASN A 142 -45.51 17.99 42.42
CA ASN A 142 -46.29 16.77 42.19
C ASN A 142 -45.45 15.49 42.44
N CYS A 143 -44.18 15.62 42.83
CA CYS A 143 -43.34 14.46 43.16
C CYS A 143 -43.61 14.02 44.60
N THR A 144 -44.00 12.76 44.79
CA THR A 144 -44.41 12.23 46.10
C THR A 144 -43.25 11.82 47.00
N ASP A 145 -42.11 11.45 46.42
CA ASP A 145 -41.03 10.75 47.13
C ASP A 145 -39.72 11.55 47.19
N ILE A 146 -39.80 12.84 47.53
CA ILE A 146 -38.60 13.68 47.65
C ILE A 146 -37.84 13.32 48.92
N LEU A 147 -36.60 12.87 48.76
CA LEU A 147 -35.74 12.44 49.86
C LEU A 147 -34.88 13.59 50.36
N LEU A 148 -34.63 13.63 51.68
CA LEU A 148 -33.59 14.49 52.24
C LEU A 148 -32.22 14.04 51.75
N LEU A 149 -31.44 14.96 51.20
CA LEU A 149 -30.17 14.65 50.54
C LEU A 149 -29.19 13.96 51.51
N GLN A 150 -29.19 14.35 52.79
CA GLN A 150 -28.38 13.71 53.83
C GLN A 150 -28.64 12.21 53.98
N HIS A 151 -29.84 11.72 53.68
CA HIS A 151 -30.17 10.29 53.75
C HIS A 151 -29.68 9.53 52.52
N VAL A 152 -29.62 10.20 51.37
CA VAL A 152 -29.07 9.65 50.11
C VAL A 152 -27.54 9.65 50.14
N LEU A 153 -26.91 10.65 50.77
CA LEU A 153 -25.45 10.81 50.78
C LEU A 153 -24.72 9.83 51.71
N LYS A 154 -25.39 9.21 52.70
CA LYS A 154 -24.75 8.31 53.69
C LYS A 154 -24.01 7.13 53.05
N THR A 155 -24.43 6.70 51.87
CA THR A 155 -23.82 5.57 51.14
C THR A 155 -23.17 6.00 49.83
N ALA A 156 -23.21 7.28 49.43
CA ALA A 156 -22.76 7.71 48.10
C ALA A 156 -21.26 7.44 47.86
N LYS A 157 -20.41 7.73 48.86
CA LYS A 157 -18.95 7.50 48.78
C LYS A 157 -18.55 6.02 48.85
N THR A 158 -19.39 5.19 49.46
CA THR A 158 -19.17 3.75 49.63
C THR A 158 -20.05 2.92 48.70
N SER A 159 -20.72 3.57 47.75
CA SER A 159 -21.62 2.90 46.81
C SER A 159 -20.82 2.21 45.72
N ALA A 160 -21.27 1.01 45.35
CA ALA A 160 -20.73 0.26 44.21
C ALA A 160 -20.85 1.02 42.87
N LEU A 161 -21.62 2.13 42.83
CA LEU A 161 -21.74 2.99 41.66
C LEU A 161 -20.41 3.67 41.31
N LEU A 162 -19.69 4.22 42.30
CA LEU A 162 -18.40 4.86 42.04
C LEU A 162 -17.36 3.84 41.58
N ASP A 163 -17.33 2.64 42.20
CA ASP A 163 -16.47 1.54 41.78
C ASP A 163 -16.82 1.07 40.34
N SER A 164 -18.11 1.00 40.00
CA SER A 164 -18.57 0.65 38.65
C SER A 164 -18.16 1.70 37.61
N ILE A 165 -18.26 2.99 37.94
CA ILE A 165 -17.81 4.09 37.08
C ILE A 165 -16.28 4.01 36.92
N GLU A 166 -15.54 3.80 38.00
CA GLU A 166 -14.08 3.66 37.95
C GLU A 166 -13.66 2.48 37.07
N LEU A 167 -14.29 1.32 37.22
CA LEU A 167 -14.06 0.15 36.37
C LEU A 167 -14.39 0.45 34.90
N SER A 168 -15.51 1.10 34.62
CA SER A 168 -15.86 1.50 33.26
C SER A 168 -14.84 2.46 32.64
N ILE A 169 -14.31 3.40 33.43
CA ILE A 169 -13.25 4.32 32.99
C ILE A 169 -11.97 3.52 32.70
N LYS A 170 -11.60 2.57 33.57
CA LYS A 170 -10.43 1.68 33.37
C LYS A 170 -10.58 0.83 32.11
N ASP A 171 -11.77 0.32 31.82
CA ASP A 171 -12.06 -0.43 30.58
C ASP A 171 -11.92 0.46 29.34
N ILE A 172 -12.46 1.68 29.37
CA ILE A 172 -12.27 2.68 28.30
C ILE A 172 -10.79 2.98 28.11
N GLN A 173 -10.03 3.20 29.19
CA GLN A 173 -8.59 3.43 29.11
C GLN A 173 -7.83 2.25 28.51
N SER A 174 -8.20 1.00 28.85
CA SER A 174 -7.64 -0.19 28.22
C SER A 174 -7.95 -0.22 26.72
N ASN A 175 -9.21 -0.05 26.35
CA ASN A 175 -9.65 -0.06 24.96
C ASN A 175 -8.91 1.00 24.12
N ILE A 176 -8.74 2.22 24.65
CA ILE A 176 -7.97 3.28 23.98
C ILE A 176 -6.52 2.86 23.76
N LYS A 177 -5.87 2.23 24.75
CA LYS A 177 -4.49 1.73 24.60
C LYS A 177 -4.40 0.66 23.52
N ASP A 178 -5.34 -0.29 23.52
CA ASP A 178 -5.38 -1.38 22.54
C ASP A 178 -5.58 -0.84 21.11
N ILE A 179 -6.46 0.18 20.94
CA ILE A 179 -6.64 0.89 19.67
C ILE A 179 -5.34 1.59 19.24
N ILE A 180 -4.65 2.28 20.16
CA ILE A 180 -3.40 2.98 19.83
C ILE A 180 -2.33 1.99 19.34
N GLU A 181 -2.16 0.85 20.02
CA GLU A 181 -1.20 -0.18 19.62
C GLU A 181 -1.56 -0.85 18.30
N ASP A 182 -2.85 -1.11 18.04
CA ASP A 182 -3.32 -1.57 16.74
C ASP A 182 -2.98 -0.57 15.62
N ARG A 183 -3.26 0.72 15.83
CA ARG A 183 -2.95 1.76 14.84
C ARG A 183 -1.45 1.94 14.61
N ARG A 184 -0.63 1.79 15.65
CA ARG A 184 0.84 1.77 15.52
C ARG A 184 1.32 0.61 14.66
N ARG A 185 0.81 -0.60 14.90
CA ARG A 185 1.13 -1.78 14.06
C ARG A 185 0.68 -1.58 12.61
N ASN A 186 -0.52 -1.03 12.39
CA ASN A 186 -1.02 -0.74 11.05
C ASN A 186 -0.09 0.22 10.27
N ILE A 187 0.43 1.27 10.92
CA ILE A 187 1.42 2.18 10.31
C ILE A 187 2.68 1.43 9.87
N ILE A 188 3.19 0.51 10.71
CA ILE A 188 4.36 -0.31 10.36
C ILE A 188 4.04 -1.17 9.15
N THR A 189 2.91 -1.88 9.14
CA THR A 189 2.49 -2.72 8.02
C THR A 189 2.35 -1.94 6.71
N ILE A 190 1.74 -0.75 6.74
CA ILE A 190 1.62 0.11 5.55
C ILE A 190 3.01 0.52 5.03
N ASN A 191 3.94 0.84 5.93
CA ASN A 191 5.30 1.19 5.53
C ASN A 191 6.05 0.00 4.93
N ASP A 192 5.89 -1.20 5.49
CA ASP A 192 6.51 -2.42 4.96
C ASP A 192 5.94 -2.75 3.57
N GLN A 193 4.61 -2.68 3.40
CA GLN A 193 3.95 -2.84 2.11
C GLN A 193 4.46 -1.83 1.08
N ARG A 194 4.61 -0.56 1.45
CA ARG A 194 5.19 0.47 0.58
C ARG A 194 6.59 0.07 0.11
N GLN A 195 7.46 -0.45 0.99
CA GLN A 195 8.80 -0.88 0.60
C GLN A 195 8.77 -2.08 -0.35
N ILE A 196 7.87 -3.05 -0.11
CA ILE A 196 7.65 -4.19 -0.99
C ILE A 196 7.25 -3.71 -2.40
N TYR A 197 6.26 -2.81 -2.50
CA TYR A 197 5.80 -2.30 -3.79
C TYR A 197 6.87 -1.47 -4.51
N HIS A 198 7.68 -0.68 -3.79
CA HIS A 198 8.84 -0.01 -4.39
C HIS A 198 9.83 -1.01 -4.98
N HIS A 199 10.08 -2.12 -4.28
CA HIS A 199 10.97 -3.17 -4.78
C HIS A 199 10.40 -3.85 -6.03
N GLU A 200 9.11 -4.19 -6.03
CA GLU A 200 8.44 -4.81 -7.19
C GLU A 200 8.46 -3.91 -8.42
N ILE A 201 8.16 -2.61 -8.28
CA ILE A 201 8.26 -1.63 -9.37
C ILE A 201 9.68 -1.62 -9.96
N LYS A 202 10.71 -1.64 -9.10
CA LYS A 202 12.10 -1.70 -9.53
C LYS A 202 12.42 -3.00 -10.27
N GLN A 203 11.93 -4.14 -9.78
CA GLN A 203 12.13 -5.43 -10.45
C GLN A 203 11.47 -5.46 -11.83
N ILE A 204 10.25 -4.93 -11.98
CA ILE A 204 9.54 -4.84 -13.26
C ILE A 204 10.36 -4.01 -14.25
N ARG A 205 10.79 -2.80 -13.84
CA ARG A 205 11.63 -1.94 -14.67
C ARG A 205 12.92 -2.63 -15.12
N ASN A 206 13.59 -3.31 -14.21
CA ASN A 206 14.83 -4.02 -14.53
C ASN A 206 14.60 -5.17 -15.52
N LYS A 207 13.49 -5.92 -15.39
CA LYS A 207 13.13 -6.98 -16.34
C LYS A 207 12.86 -6.43 -17.74
N VAL A 208 12.13 -5.32 -17.84
CA VAL A 208 11.85 -4.65 -19.12
C VAL A 208 13.16 -4.20 -19.77
N ASN A 209 14.03 -3.50 -19.03
CA ASN A 209 15.32 -3.05 -19.54
C ASN A 209 16.19 -4.21 -20.02
N SER A 210 16.32 -5.28 -19.22
CA SER A 210 17.13 -6.45 -19.60
C SER A 210 16.60 -7.13 -20.87
N TYR A 211 15.28 -7.14 -21.07
CA TYR A 211 14.69 -7.64 -22.30
C TYR A 211 14.99 -6.74 -23.50
N LEU A 212 14.91 -5.41 -23.34
CA LEU A 212 15.29 -4.46 -24.38
C LEU A 212 16.77 -4.58 -24.75
N ASP A 213 17.66 -4.72 -23.77
CA ASP A 213 19.10 -4.96 -24.00
C ASP A 213 19.32 -6.24 -24.82
N THR A 214 18.55 -7.29 -24.55
CA THR A 214 18.62 -8.56 -25.30
C THR A 214 18.17 -8.38 -26.75
N LEU A 215 17.10 -7.62 -26.99
CA LEU A 215 16.62 -7.30 -28.33
C LEU A 215 17.64 -6.46 -29.10
N GLU A 216 18.25 -5.47 -28.44
CA GLU A 216 19.32 -4.66 -29.03
C GLU A 216 20.52 -5.51 -29.43
N GLN A 217 21.01 -6.37 -28.54
CA GLN A 217 22.15 -7.24 -28.82
C GLN A 217 21.86 -8.20 -29.98
N LYS A 218 20.64 -8.72 -30.07
CA LYS A 218 20.23 -9.55 -31.20
C LYS A 218 20.25 -8.76 -32.51
N MET A 219 19.65 -7.56 -32.51
CA MET A 219 19.64 -6.70 -33.70
C MET A 219 21.04 -6.32 -34.16
N ARG A 220 21.95 -6.00 -33.22
CA ARG A 220 23.36 -5.71 -33.53
C ARG A 220 24.04 -6.91 -34.22
N LYS A 221 23.87 -8.11 -33.68
CA LYS A 221 24.41 -9.34 -34.31
C LYS A 221 23.83 -9.58 -35.70
N ASP A 222 22.54 -9.30 -35.91
CA ASP A 222 21.91 -9.45 -37.21
C ASP A 222 22.46 -8.42 -38.22
N ILE A 223 22.72 -7.17 -37.79
CA ILE A 223 23.40 -6.13 -38.59
C ILE A 223 24.81 -6.58 -38.95
N ASP A 224 25.62 -6.99 -37.96
CA ASP A 224 27.01 -7.43 -38.18
C ASP A 224 27.06 -8.62 -39.13
N ALA A 225 26.14 -9.58 -39.00
CA ALA A 225 26.06 -10.73 -39.89
C ALA A 225 25.69 -10.35 -41.33
N ALA A 226 24.73 -9.44 -41.49
CA ALA A 226 24.32 -8.94 -42.81
C ALA A 226 25.45 -8.15 -43.48
N GLU A 227 26.15 -7.30 -42.74
CA GLU A 227 27.32 -6.55 -43.20
C GLU A 227 28.43 -7.49 -43.64
N ASN A 228 28.84 -8.43 -42.79
CA ASN A 228 29.92 -9.38 -43.11
C ASN A 228 29.62 -10.20 -44.36
N LYS A 229 28.36 -10.63 -44.53
CA LYS A 229 27.91 -11.34 -45.72
C LYS A 229 28.02 -10.46 -46.97
N ALA A 230 27.57 -9.20 -46.89
CA ALA A 230 27.67 -8.25 -48.00
C ALA A 230 29.14 -7.97 -48.36
N ASN A 231 29.99 -7.72 -47.37
CA ASN A 231 31.42 -7.46 -47.56
C ASN A 231 32.12 -8.65 -48.22
N THR A 232 31.86 -9.88 -47.76
CA THR A 232 32.45 -11.09 -48.38
C THR A 232 32.07 -11.21 -49.86
N GLU A 233 30.83 -10.90 -50.23
CA GLU A 233 30.39 -10.98 -51.63
C GLU A 233 31.01 -9.87 -52.49
N ILE A 234 31.11 -8.65 -51.95
CA ILE A 234 31.79 -7.53 -52.60
C ILE A 234 33.29 -7.85 -52.80
N GLU A 235 33.98 -8.35 -51.78
CA GLU A 235 35.40 -8.74 -51.87
C GLU A 235 35.63 -9.83 -52.90
N ARG A 236 34.74 -10.83 -52.96
CA ARG A 236 34.78 -11.89 -53.98
C ARG A 236 34.65 -11.33 -55.39
N LEU A 237 33.76 -10.35 -55.59
CA LEU A 237 33.61 -9.67 -56.88
C LEU A 237 34.83 -8.84 -57.24
N ILE A 238 35.39 -8.09 -56.27
CA ILE A 238 36.63 -7.32 -56.46
C ILE A 238 37.79 -8.24 -56.87
N ALA A 239 37.93 -9.40 -56.24
CA ALA A 239 38.99 -10.36 -56.57
C ALA A 239 38.86 -10.85 -58.02
N LYS A 240 37.64 -11.21 -58.45
CA LYS A 240 37.38 -11.61 -59.85
C LYS A 240 37.65 -10.49 -60.85
N LEU A 241 37.21 -9.28 -60.55
CA LEU A 241 37.43 -8.13 -61.44
C LEU A 241 38.93 -7.78 -61.51
N SER A 242 39.65 -7.91 -60.41
CA SER A 242 41.12 -7.74 -60.38
C SER A 242 41.83 -8.76 -61.28
N GLU A 243 41.39 -10.02 -61.28
CA GLU A 243 41.91 -11.04 -62.21
C GLU A 243 41.66 -10.64 -63.68
N LYS A 244 40.45 -10.15 -63.99
CA LYS A 244 40.11 -9.67 -65.34
C LYS A 244 40.92 -8.44 -65.76
N THR A 245 41.26 -7.56 -64.83
CA THR A 245 42.17 -6.43 -65.09
C THR A 245 43.54 -6.92 -65.55
N HIS A 246 44.12 -7.95 -64.92
CA HIS A 246 45.40 -8.52 -65.36
C HIS A 246 45.34 -9.13 -66.76
N VAL A 247 44.22 -9.79 -67.11
CA VAL A 247 43.98 -10.30 -68.46
C VAL A 247 43.97 -9.14 -69.48
N ALA A 248 43.26 -8.05 -69.17
CA ALA A 248 43.24 -6.86 -70.01
C ALA A 248 44.63 -6.22 -70.17
N ASP A 249 45.41 -6.13 -69.09
CA ASP A 249 46.79 -5.61 -69.15
C ASP A 249 47.67 -6.45 -70.08
N ASN A 250 47.53 -7.79 -70.03
CA ASN A 250 48.24 -8.69 -70.94
C ASN A 250 47.84 -8.45 -72.40
N PHE A 251 46.55 -8.21 -72.68
CA PHE A 251 46.10 -7.85 -74.04
C PHE A 251 46.75 -6.56 -74.54
N VAL A 252 46.84 -5.54 -73.68
CA VAL A 252 47.51 -4.26 -74.01
C VAL A 252 49.00 -4.47 -74.32
N GLN A 253 49.71 -5.26 -73.51
CA GLN A 253 51.11 -5.59 -73.72
C GLN A 253 51.33 -6.38 -75.02
N ASN A 254 50.49 -7.39 -75.27
CA ASN A 254 50.55 -8.21 -76.48
C ASN A 254 50.32 -7.37 -77.75
N ILE A 255 49.30 -6.50 -77.76
CA ILE A 255 49.06 -5.58 -78.88
C ILE A 255 50.28 -4.68 -79.10
N SER A 256 50.91 -4.18 -78.03
CA SER A 256 52.08 -3.30 -78.15
C SER A 256 53.28 -4.03 -78.75
N ALA A 257 53.54 -5.27 -78.32
CA ALA A 257 54.59 -6.11 -78.88
C ALA A 257 54.34 -6.46 -80.35
N ILE A 258 53.10 -6.81 -80.69
CA ILE A 258 52.68 -7.06 -82.08
C ILE A 258 52.96 -5.85 -82.96
N LYS A 259 52.58 -4.64 -82.51
CA LYS A 259 52.81 -3.39 -83.27
C LYS A 259 54.29 -3.10 -83.52
N MET A 260 55.18 -3.44 -82.58
CA MET A 260 56.60 -3.12 -82.68
C MET A 260 57.40 -4.13 -83.49
N TYR A 261 57.05 -5.42 -83.40
CA TYR A 261 57.96 -6.49 -83.82
C TYR A 261 57.37 -7.48 -84.82
N ALA A 262 56.03 -7.50 -85.02
CA ALA A 262 55.40 -8.46 -85.90
C ALA A 262 55.37 -7.99 -87.36
N SER A 263 55.41 -8.94 -88.31
CA SER A 263 55.09 -8.66 -89.72
C SER A 263 53.61 -8.32 -89.91
N ASP A 264 53.25 -7.66 -91.01
CA ASP A 264 51.86 -7.26 -91.29
C ASP A 264 50.85 -8.42 -91.18
N LEU A 265 51.22 -9.61 -91.69
CA LEU A 265 50.38 -10.80 -91.61
C LEU A 265 50.22 -11.29 -90.17
N GLN A 266 51.31 -11.35 -89.39
CA GLN A 266 51.27 -11.74 -87.98
C GLN A 266 50.48 -10.72 -87.14
N ALA A 267 50.60 -9.43 -87.46
CA ALA A 267 49.86 -8.37 -86.80
C ALA A 267 48.36 -8.47 -87.07
N PHE A 268 47.96 -8.73 -88.32
CA PHE A 268 46.56 -8.96 -88.66
C PHE A 268 45.98 -10.16 -87.91
N ILE A 269 46.64 -11.31 -87.94
CA ILE A 269 46.18 -12.54 -87.26
C ILE A 269 46.10 -12.32 -85.74
N GLY A 270 47.16 -11.77 -85.13
CA GLY A 270 47.21 -11.51 -83.69
C GLY A 270 46.13 -10.52 -83.23
N SER A 271 45.88 -9.46 -84.02
CA SER A 271 44.82 -8.49 -83.73
C SER A 271 43.43 -9.13 -83.73
N LYS A 272 43.15 -10.03 -84.67
CA LYS A 272 41.86 -10.73 -84.74
C LYS A 272 41.66 -11.73 -83.60
N SER A 273 42.73 -12.37 -83.14
CA SER A 273 42.66 -13.23 -81.95
C SER A 273 42.33 -12.41 -80.69
N ILE A 274 43.04 -11.30 -80.47
CA ILE A 274 42.82 -10.46 -79.28
C ILE A 274 41.45 -9.79 -79.32
N GLU A 275 40.96 -9.36 -80.49
CA GLU A 275 39.62 -8.79 -80.66
C GLU A 275 38.52 -9.74 -80.19
N ALA A 276 38.61 -11.03 -80.54
CA ALA A 276 37.66 -12.04 -80.09
C ALA A 276 37.70 -12.28 -78.57
N GLU A 277 38.88 -12.24 -77.96
CA GLU A 277 39.03 -12.38 -76.51
C GLU A 277 38.49 -11.15 -75.76
N VAL A 278 38.75 -9.94 -76.26
CA VAL A 278 38.18 -8.70 -75.72
C VAL A 278 36.65 -8.74 -75.77
N GLU A 279 36.06 -9.16 -76.89
CA GLU A 279 34.60 -9.29 -77.01
C GLU A 279 34.02 -10.28 -75.98
N ALA A 280 34.75 -11.37 -75.67
CA ALA A 280 34.34 -12.32 -74.65
C ALA A 280 34.33 -11.70 -73.25
N GLU A 281 35.35 -10.90 -72.91
CA GLU A 281 35.42 -10.19 -71.62
C GLU A 281 34.37 -9.07 -71.51
N GLU A 282 34.09 -8.34 -72.59
CA GLU A 282 33.00 -7.35 -72.62
C GLU A 282 31.64 -8.01 -72.39
N LYS A 283 31.39 -9.18 -72.99
CA LYS A 283 30.17 -9.97 -72.74
C LYS A 283 30.07 -10.40 -71.29
N TYR A 284 31.19 -10.80 -70.67
CA TYR A 284 31.23 -11.11 -69.25
C TYR A 284 30.87 -9.89 -68.39
N LEU A 285 31.47 -8.72 -68.61
CA LEU A 285 31.12 -7.50 -67.86
C LEU A 285 29.65 -7.10 -68.04
N HIS A 286 29.12 -7.22 -69.26
CA HIS A 286 27.69 -7.00 -69.53
C HIS A 286 26.80 -7.99 -68.77
N SER A 287 27.25 -9.22 -68.56
CA SER A 287 26.50 -10.21 -67.77
C SER A 287 26.39 -9.81 -66.28
N LEU A 288 27.46 -9.26 -65.70
CA LEU A 288 27.47 -8.77 -64.31
C LEU A 288 26.55 -7.55 -64.10
N THR A 289 26.40 -6.71 -65.11
CA THR A 289 25.43 -5.59 -65.06
C THR A 289 24.01 -6.13 -65.14
N LYS A 290 23.75 -7.12 -65.99
CA LYS A 290 22.40 -7.66 -66.21
C LYS A 290 21.88 -8.50 -65.05
N ASP A 291 22.76 -9.20 -64.33
CA ASP A 291 22.38 -10.05 -63.21
C ASP A 291 22.31 -9.31 -61.87
N GLY A 292 22.63 -8.01 -61.85
CA GLY A 292 22.60 -7.17 -60.65
C GLY A 292 23.82 -7.34 -59.75
N SER A 293 24.87 -8.06 -60.18
CA SER A 293 26.10 -8.22 -59.39
C SER A 293 26.81 -6.88 -59.10
N LEU A 294 26.57 -5.87 -59.93
CA LEU A 294 27.09 -4.51 -59.77
C LEU A 294 26.14 -3.56 -59.02
N ASP A 295 24.99 -4.06 -58.54
CA ASP A 295 24.03 -3.23 -57.82
C ASP A 295 24.60 -2.73 -56.49
N GLN A 296 24.26 -1.51 -56.12
CA GLN A 296 24.70 -0.94 -54.85
C GLN A 296 23.97 -1.60 -53.68
N ILE A 297 24.72 -2.33 -52.85
CA ILE A 297 24.20 -2.93 -51.62
C ILE A 297 24.07 -1.86 -50.53
N ARG A 298 22.90 -1.78 -49.87
CA ARG A 298 22.65 -0.87 -48.75
C ARG A 298 21.95 -1.61 -47.61
N LEU A 299 22.42 -1.40 -46.38
CA LEU A 299 21.72 -1.87 -45.19
C LEU A 299 20.51 -0.97 -44.90
N LYS A 300 19.36 -1.59 -44.61
CA LYS A 300 18.15 -0.90 -44.20
C LYS A 300 17.66 -1.46 -42.88
N LEU A 301 17.61 -0.60 -41.86
CA LEU A 301 17.04 -0.93 -40.57
C LEU A 301 15.54 -0.63 -40.56
N ASN A 302 14.72 -1.62 -40.19
CA ASN A 302 13.29 -1.42 -39.93
C ASN A 302 13.03 -1.77 -38.47
N ILE A 303 12.69 -0.75 -37.68
CA ILE A 303 12.38 -0.92 -36.25
C ILE A 303 10.91 -1.31 -36.12
N ASP A 304 10.60 -2.25 -35.23
CA ASP A 304 9.21 -2.63 -34.94
C ASP A 304 8.44 -1.43 -34.39
N THR A 305 7.33 -1.09 -35.05
CA THR A 305 6.42 0.00 -34.65
C THR A 305 5.94 -0.09 -33.20
N LYS A 306 5.82 -1.30 -32.63
CA LYS A 306 5.45 -1.49 -31.23
C LYS A 306 6.51 -0.96 -30.27
N LEU A 307 7.78 -1.14 -30.63
CA LEU A 307 8.90 -0.62 -29.85
C LEU A 307 8.98 0.91 -29.99
N SER A 308 8.74 1.44 -31.19
CA SER A 308 8.66 2.89 -31.44
C SER A 308 7.53 3.58 -30.67
N ASN A 309 6.46 2.85 -30.35
CA ASN A 309 5.27 3.37 -29.66
C ASN A 309 5.22 2.98 -28.17
N ILE A 310 6.32 2.55 -27.57
CA ILE A 310 6.31 2.10 -26.17
C ILE A 310 5.87 3.21 -25.21
N GLU A 311 6.24 4.46 -25.51
CA GLU A 311 5.87 5.65 -24.72
C GLU A 311 4.37 5.93 -24.76
N SER A 312 3.73 5.75 -25.92
CA SER A 312 2.28 5.97 -26.07
C SER A 312 1.45 4.78 -25.63
N THR A 313 2.06 3.59 -25.51
CA THR A 313 1.34 2.36 -25.11
C THR A 313 1.30 2.19 -23.59
N ILE A 314 2.29 2.70 -22.85
CA ILE A 314 2.41 2.51 -21.40
C ILE A 314 2.31 3.85 -20.68
N GLU A 315 1.09 4.22 -20.27
CA GLU A 315 0.83 5.49 -19.57
C GLU A 315 1.14 5.42 -18.06
N SER A 316 1.11 4.23 -17.45
CA SER A 316 1.39 4.06 -16.01
C SER A 316 1.92 2.66 -15.69
N PHE A 317 2.66 2.56 -14.58
CA PHE A 317 3.11 1.27 -14.03
C PHE A 317 1.99 0.50 -13.32
N GLY A 318 0.91 1.18 -12.96
CA GLY A 318 -0.21 0.62 -12.21
C GLY A 318 -0.91 1.67 -11.36
N THR A 319 -1.88 1.23 -10.58
CA THR A 319 -2.70 2.07 -9.69
C THR A 319 -2.54 1.63 -8.24
N VAL A 320 -2.34 2.58 -7.33
CA VAL A 320 -2.32 2.32 -5.89
C VAL A 320 -3.69 2.67 -5.31
N THR A 321 -4.33 1.71 -4.65
CA THR A 321 -5.63 1.89 -4.00
C THR A 321 -5.53 1.54 -2.51
N LEU A 322 -6.17 2.34 -1.67
CA LEU A 322 -6.26 2.06 -0.24
C LEU A 322 -7.49 1.21 0.06
N GLU A 323 -7.26 -0.01 0.56
CA GLU A 323 -8.32 -0.86 1.10
C GLU A 323 -8.47 -0.59 2.60
N THR A 324 -9.69 -0.36 3.06
CA THR A 324 -9.97 -0.20 4.49
C THR A 324 -10.66 -1.44 5.03
N LYS A 325 -10.16 -1.98 6.14
CA LYS A 325 -10.76 -3.12 6.84
C LYS A 325 -11.19 -2.67 8.24
N PRO A 326 -12.29 -3.24 8.78
CA PRO A 326 -12.69 -2.96 10.14
C PRO A 326 -11.57 -3.33 11.11
N PRO A 327 -11.41 -2.58 12.22
CA PRO A 327 -10.39 -2.88 13.21
C PRO A 327 -10.66 -4.26 13.85
N LEU A 328 -9.59 -5.05 14.05
CA LEU A 328 -9.65 -6.33 14.75
C LEU A 328 -9.72 -6.19 16.28
N VAL A 329 -9.67 -4.95 16.79
CA VAL A 329 -9.71 -4.67 18.23
C VAL A 329 -11.11 -4.94 18.77
N VAL A 330 -11.22 -5.97 19.60
CA VAL A 330 -12.44 -6.26 20.35
C VAL A 330 -12.47 -5.37 21.58
N LEU A 331 -13.40 -4.41 21.60
CA LEU A 331 -13.58 -3.53 22.75
C LEU A 331 -14.16 -4.32 23.93
N LYS A 332 -13.54 -4.19 25.09
CA LYS A 332 -14.12 -4.65 26.35
C LYS A 332 -15.40 -3.86 26.57
N ARG A 333 -16.55 -4.52 26.44
CA ARG A 333 -17.82 -3.94 26.89
C ARG A 333 -17.88 -4.09 28.39
N GLY A 334 -18.06 -2.97 29.10
CA GLY A 334 -18.50 -3.04 30.49
C GLY A 334 -19.77 -3.90 30.52
N LYS A 335 -19.84 -4.85 31.46
CA LYS A 335 -21.04 -5.67 31.67
C LYS A 335 -22.24 -4.74 31.63
N ASP A 336 -23.24 -5.06 30.79
CA ASP A 336 -24.48 -4.30 30.73
C ASP A 336 -24.93 -4.09 32.16
N LYS A 337 -25.07 -2.82 32.55
CA LYS A 337 -25.63 -2.45 33.83
C LYS A 337 -27.06 -2.99 33.80
N GLN A 338 -27.28 -4.22 34.27
CA GLN A 338 -28.55 -4.57 34.88
C GLN A 338 -28.68 -3.56 36.01
N ALA A 339 -29.44 -2.50 35.74
CA ALA A 339 -29.79 -1.51 36.73
C ALA A 339 -30.30 -2.30 37.94
N GLN A 340 -29.68 -2.11 39.10
CA GLN A 340 -30.29 -2.48 40.36
C GLN A 340 -31.43 -1.50 40.68
N ILE A 341 -32.32 -1.27 39.71
CA ILE A 341 -33.58 -0.56 39.85
C ILE A 341 -34.62 -1.37 39.07
N MET A 342 -35.69 -1.74 39.77
CA MET A 342 -36.73 -2.67 39.32
C MET A 342 -37.32 -2.28 37.96
N SER A 343 -37.40 -3.28 37.07
CA SER A 343 -38.44 -3.49 36.04
C SER A 343 -38.93 -2.25 35.27
N VAL A 344 -38.44 -2.07 34.02
CA VAL A 344 -39.22 -2.23 32.77
C VAL A 344 -38.22 -2.50 31.64
N VAL A 345 -38.34 -3.64 30.95
CA VAL A 345 -37.46 -4.02 29.82
C VAL A 345 -37.86 -3.23 28.56
N PRO A 346 -37.00 -2.42 27.94
CA PRO A 346 -37.22 -1.96 26.58
C PRO A 346 -36.84 -3.10 25.62
N ARG A 347 -37.79 -3.49 24.76
CA ARG A 347 -37.59 -4.44 23.67
C ARG A 347 -36.53 -3.87 22.72
N VAL A 348 -35.33 -4.45 22.72
CA VAL A 348 -34.33 -4.17 21.69
C VAL A 348 -34.80 -4.85 20.41
N VAL A 349 -35.33 -4.06 19.47
CA VAL A 349 -35.64 -4.52 18.12
C VAL A 349 -34.30 -4.64 17.37
N PRO A 350 -33.96 -5.82 16.82
CA PRO A 350 -32.80 -5.94 15.95
C PRO A 350 -32.94 -4.97 14.78
N LYS A 351 -31.86 -4.26 14.42
CA LYS A 351 -31.83 -3.43 13.21
C LYS A 351 -32.33 -4.26 12.03
N SER A 352 -33.29 -3.72 11.26
CA SER A 352 -33.83 -4.44 10.11
C SER A 352 -32.73 -4.64 9.07
N PHE A 353 -32.82 -5.73 8.29
CA PHE A 353 -31.91 -6.03 7.20
C PHE A 353 -31.82 -4.90 6.16
N ASP A 354 -32.77 -3.96 6.14
CA ASP A 354 -32.82 -2.83 5.21
C ASP A 354 -31.70 -1.80 5.45
N GLU A 355 -31.05 -1.81 6.62
CA GLU A 355 -29.89 -0.95 6.93
C GLU A 355 -28.54 -1.54 6.47
N MET A 356 -28.50 -2.78 5.97
CA MET A 356 -27.26 -3.38 5.46
C MET A 356 -27.03 -3.01 4.00
N THR A 357 -26.04 -2.15 3.75
CA THR A 357 -25.55 -1.88 2.40
C THR A 357 -24.73 -3.07 1.90
N LEU A 358 -25.31 -3.85 0.99
CA LEU A 358 -24.58 -4.87 0.25
C LEU A 358 -23.68 -4.20 -0.78
N SER A 359 -22.37 -4.30 -0.60
CA SER A 359 -21.39 -3.95 -1.64
C SER A 359 -20.86 -5.21 -2.29
N GLN A 360 -20.94 -5.29 -3.62
CA GLN A 360 -20.28 -6.35 -4.37
C GLN A 360 -18.77 -6.12 -4.33
N ILE A 361 -18.05 -6.96 -3.58
CA ILE A 361 -16.59 -6.84 -3.40
C ILE A 361 -15.84 -7.38 -4.62
N SER A 362 -16.36 -8.44 -5.27
CA SER A 362 -15.73 -9.08 -6.43
C SER A 362 -16.73 -9.96 -7.19
N GLN A 363 -16.43 -10.22 -8.47
CA GLN A 363 -17.14 -11.19 -9.31
C GLN A 363 -16.13 -12.03 -10.07
N PHE A 364 -16.31 -13.35 -10.06
CA PHE A 364 -15.49 -14.27 -10.83
C PHE A 364 -16.36 -15.22 -11.65
N THR A 365 -15.79 -15.68 -12.78
CA THR A 365 -16.45 -16.63 -13.67
C THR A 365 -15.66 -17.93 -13.66
N LEU A 366 -16.30 -19.03 -13.24
CA LEU A 366 -15.74 -20.36 -13.38
C LEU A 366 -15.77 -20.78 -14.86
N LYS A 367 -14.65 -20.60 -15.57
CA LYS A 367 -14.54 -20.96 -16.98
C LYS A 367 -14.46 -22.48 -17.16
N VAL A 368 -15.45 -23.06 -17.85
CA VAL A 368 -15.45 -24.48 -18.23
C VAL A 368 -14.56 -24.69 -19.45
N LYS A 369 -13.47 -25.46 -19.32
CA LYS A 369 -12.65 -25.88 -20.48
C LYS A 369 -13.21 -27.10 -21.24
N ASN A 370 -14.25 -27.77 -20.74
CA ASN A 370 -14.68 -29.06 -21.29
C ASN A 370 -16.20 -29.25 -21.27
N ARG A 371 -16.80 -29.76 -22.37
CA ARG A 371 -18.27 -29.94 -22.57
C ARG A 371 -18.96 -30.96 -21.63
N GLN A 372 -18.35 -31.31 -20.50
CA GLN A 372 -18.99 -32.15 -19.48
C GLN A 372 -19.99 -31.35 -18.65
N LYS A 373 -20.94 -32.07 -18.04
CA LYS A 373 -22.11 -31.61 -17.26
C LYS A 373 -22.00 -30.18 -16.67
N PRO A 374 -23.09 -29.38 -16.73
CA PRO A 374 -23.11 -28.04 -16.16
C PRO A 374 -22.72 -28.08 -14.68
N TYR A 375 -22.10 -26.99 -14.20
CA TYR A 375 -21.85 -26.83 -12.77
C TYR A 375 -23.16 -26.78 -12.01
N GLU A 376 -23.24 -27.52 -10.91
CA GLU A 376 -24.40 -27.51 -10.03
C GLU A 376 -23.92 -27.22 -8.61
N ILE A 377 -23.57 -25.95 -8.40
CA ILE A 377 -23.08 -25.45 -7.12
C ILE A 377 -24.25 -25.40 -6.14
N ARG A 378 -24.18 -26.21 -5.10
CA ARG A 378 -25.25 -26.36 -4.10
C ARG A 378 -24.87 -25.76 -2.74
N GLY A 379 -23.57 -25.66 -2.45
CA GLY A 379 -23.06 -25.11 -1.19
C GLY A 379 -21.83 -24.23 -1.35
N ILE A 380 -21.65 -23.34 -0.38
CA ILE A 380 -20.52 -22.41 -0.33
C ILE A 380 -20.09 -22.16 1.12
N THR A 381 -18.79 -22.14 1.36
CA THR A 381 -18.22 -21.64 2.61
C THR A 381 -16.97 -20.83 2.35
N VAL A 382 -16.60 -19.96 3.31
CA VAL A 382 -15.38 -19.16 3.27
C VAL A 382 -14.46 -19.60 4.41
N LEU A 383 -13.18 -19.81 4.10
CA LEU A 383 -12.15 -20.14 5.08
C LEU A 383 -11.58 -18.88 5.75
N PRO A 384 -10.92 -19.00 6.93
CA PRO A 384 -10.30 -17.86 7.61
C PRO A 384 -9.21 -17.15 6.78
N ASP A 385 -8.56 -17.85 5.85
CA ASP A 385 -7.55 -17.28 4.94
C ASP A 385 -8.17 -16.57 3.72
N GLY A 386 -9.50 -16.52 3.63
CA GLY A 386 -10.25 -15.86 2.56
C GLY A 386 -10.46 -16.71 1.31
N LYS A 387 -10.04 -17.99 1.29
CA LYS A 387 -10.42 -18.91 0.21
C LYS A 387 -11.88 -19.29 0.31
N ILE A 388 -12.51 -19.51 -0.85
CA ILE A 388 -13.91 -19.91 -0.99
C ILE A 388 -13.95 -21.37 -1.42
N ILE A 389 -14.79 -22.17 -0.79
CA ILE A 389 -15.03 -23.56 -1.16
C ILE A 389 -16.44 -23.68 -1.72
N LEU A 390 -16.55 -24.28 -2.90
CA LEU A 390 -17.80 -24.50 -3.61
C LEU A 390 -18.08 -26.00 -3.71
N ALA A 391 -19.27 -26.42 -3.30
CA ALA A 391 -19.75 -27.79 -3.44
C ALA A 391 -20.48 -27.96 -4.77
N ASP A 392 -19.87 -28.69 -5.73
CA ASP A 392 -20.45 -29.00 -7.03
C ASP A 392 -21.00 -30.42 -7.08
N SER A 393 -22.33 -30.53 -6.89
CA SER A 393 -23.06 -31.78 -6.97
C SER A 393 -23.04 -32.41 -8.37
N GLY A 394 -22.98 -31.61 -9.42
CA GLY A 394 -23.04 -32.09 -10.81
C GLY A 394 -21.79 -32.86 -11.24
N ARG A 395 -20.66 -32.55 -10.59
CA ARG A 395 -19.35 -33.18 -10.86
C ARG A 395 -18.80 -33.98 -9.67
N LEU A 396 -19.53 -34.03 -8.56
CA LEU A 396 -19.13 -34.69 -7.31
C LEU A 396 -17.77 -34.18 -6.80
N LYS A 397 -17.57 -32.85 -6.81
CA LYS A 397 -16.28 -32.21 -6.48
C LYS A 397 -16.44 -31.00 -5.57
N LEU A 398 -15.39 -30.71 -4.81
CA LEU A 398 -15.18 -29.39 -4.22
C LEU A 398 -14.24 -28.57 -5.08
N PHE A 399 -14.58 -27.30 -5.28
CA PHE A 399 -13.68 -26.31 -5.87
C PHE A 399 -13.21 -25.33 -4.80
N ILE A 400 -11.90 -25.15 -4.72
CA ILE A 400 -11.27 -24.15 -3.87
C ILE A 400 -10.87 -22.99 -4.76
N VAL A 401 -11.43 -21.83 -4.48
CA VAL A 401 -11.20 -20.59 -5.20
C VAL A 401 -10.46 -19.65 -4.26
N ASN A 402 -9.40 -19.01 -4.74
CA ASN A 402 -8.69 -18.02 -3.93
C ASN A 402 -9.48 -16.71 -3.83
N ASN A 403 -9.00 -15.80 -2.98
CA ASN A 403 -9.56 -14.47 -2.78
C ASN A 403 -9.67 -13.61 -4.07
N ASN A 404 -8.90 -13.94 -5.11
CA ASN A 404 -8.95 -13.28 -6.42
C ASN A 404 -9.96 -13.93 -7.38
N GLY A 405 -10.75 -14.91 -6.92
CA GLY A 405 -11.73 -15.60 -7.75
C GLY A 405 -11.13 -16.61 -8.73
N MET A 406 -9.84 -16.95 -8.60
CA MET A 406 -9.21 -17.98 -9.43
C MET A 406 -9.30 -19.35 -8.77
N LEU A 407 -9.60 -20.37 -9.57
CA LEU A 407 -9.60 -21.76 -9.11
C LEU A 407 -8.17 -22.16 -8.72
N ASP A 408 -7.99 -22.46 -7.43
CA ASP A 408 -6.73 -22.91 -6.85
C ASP A 408 -6.60 -24.44 -6.97
N LYS A 409 -7.63 -25.15 -6.50
CA LYS A 409 -7.64 -26.62 -6.48
C LYS A 409 -9.04 -27.18 -6.66
N SER A 410 -9.14 -28.37 -7.25
CA SER A 410 -10.36 -29.18 -7.22
C SER A 410 -10.11 -30.49 -6.48
N ILE A 411 -10.99 -30.86 -5.57
CA ILE A 411 -10.92 -32.12 -4.83
C ILE A 411 -12.00 -33.05 -5.39
N SER A 412 -11.55 -34.19 -5.91
CA SER A 412 -12.45 -35.31 -6.22
C SER A 412 -12.65 -36.08 -4.92
N CYS A 413 -13.68 -35.70 -4.19
CA CYS A 413 -13.97 -36.33 -2.91
C CYS A 413 -14.47 -37.75 -3.19
N GLN A 414 -13.90 -38.74 -2.49
CA GLN A 414 -14.47 -40.10 -2.45
C GLN A 414 -15.70 -40.06 -1.54
N LEU A 415 -16.74 -39.37 -2.02
CA LEU A 415 -17.94 -39.16 -1.22
C LEU A 415 -18.69 -40.48 -1.08
N THR A 416 -19.17 -40.76 0.12
CA THR A 416 -20.11 -41.87 0.33
C THR A 416 -21.50 -41.41 -0.10
N GLY A 417 -22.05 -42.00 -1.16
CA GLY A 417 -23.38 -41.65 -1.68
C GLY A 417 -23.35 -40.58 -2.77
N THR A 418 -24.48 -39.89 -2.94
CA THR A 418 -24.63 -38.75 -3.86
C THR A 418 -24.37 -37.43 -3.13
N GLY A 419 -23.76 -36.45 -3.80
CA GLY A 419 -23.34 -35.18 -3.20
C GLY A 419 -22.10 -34.62 -3.90
N PRO A 420 -21.59 -33.43 -3.52
CA PRO A 420 -21.89 -32.69 -2.29
C PRO A 420 -23.13 -31.78 -2.42
N PHE A 421 -23.95 -31.69 -1.37
CA PHE A 421 -25.12 -30.80 -1.32
C PHE A 421 -24.83 -29.47 -0.64
N ASP A 422 -24.05 -29.47 0.43
CA ASP A 422 -23.60 -28.26 1.09
C ASP A 422 -22.21 -28.45 1.71
N VAL A 423 -21.54 -27.36 2.05
CA VAL A 423 -20.22 -27.37 2.67
C VAL A 423 -20.12 -26.26 3.73
N THR A 424 -19.55 -26.58 4.89
CA THR A 424 -19.26 -25.61 5.94
C THR A 424 -17.85 -25.79 6.49
N TYR A 425 -17.21 -24.68 6.83
CA TYR A 425 -15.96 -24.68 7.56
C TYR A 425 -16.14 -25.19 8.99
N ILE A 426 -15.21 -26.02 9.46
CA ILE A 426 -15.17 -26.49 10.86
C ILE A 426 -14.00 -25.83 11.59
N LYS A 427 -12.77 -26.21 11.20
CA LYS A 427 -11.52 -25.73 11.80
C LYS A 427 -10.35 -26.03 10.85
N ASP A 428 -9.29 -25.24 10.94
CA ASP A 428 -8.04 -25.44 10.21
C ASP A 428 -8.24 -25.69 8.70
N ASN A 429 -7.92 -26.90 8.24
CA ASN A 429 -8.10 -27.36 6.86
C ASN A 429 -9.23 -28.39 6.73
N GLU A 430 -10.20 -28.38 7.65
CA GLU A 430 -11.29 -29.34 7.71
C GLU A 430 -12.63 -28.68 7.36
N VAL A 431 -13.37 -29.33 6.47
CA VAL A 431 -14.73 -28.94 6.11
C VAL A 431 -15.70 -30.08 6.28
N ALA A 432 -16.90 -29.78 6.75
CA ALA A 432 -18.03 -30.71 6.74
C ALA A 432 -18.77 -30.57 5.41
N ILE A 433 -19.12 -31.71 4.81
CA ILE A 433 -19.85 -31.79 3.57
C ILE A 433 -21.09 -32.64 3.79
N SER A 434 -22.25 -32.15 3.37
CA SER A 434 -23.47 -32.95 3.37
C SER A 434 -23.58 -33.78 2.09
N THR A 435 -23.95 -35.05 2.26
CA THR A 435 -24.16 -36.05 1.20
C THR A 435 -25.47 -36.79 1.50
N SER A 436 -25.94 -37.60 0.55
CA SER A 436 -27.15 -38.41 0.76
C SER A 436 -26.99 -39.48 1.84
N SER A 437 -25.74 -39.81 2.20
CA SER A 437 -25.43 -40.83 3.21
C SER A 437 -25.05 -40.24 4.57
N GLY A 438 -25.10 -38.91 4.72
CA GLY A 438 -24.76 -38.18 5.93
C GLY A 438 -23.73 -37.09 5.73
N ILE A 439 -22.99 -36.75 6.79
CA ILE A 439 -21.97 -35.69 6.77
C ILE A 439 -20.58 -36.33 6.70
N GLN A 440 -19.73 -35.85 5.80
CA GLN A 440 -18.33 -36.25 5.72
C GLN A 440 -17.43 -35.08 6.09
N ILE A 441 -16.46 -35.31 6.98
CA ILE A 441 -15.42 -34.33 7.29
C ILE A 441 -14.23 -34.59 6.37
N ILE A 442 -13.82 -33.58 5.61
CA ILE A 442 -12.75 -33.69 4.61
C ILE A 442 -11.62 -32.73 4.96
N ASN A 443 -10.39 -33.22 4.87
CA ASN A 443 -9.22 -32.36 4.86
C ASN A 443 -9.02 -31.79 3.46
N ILE A 444 -9.10 -30.47 3.31
CA ILE A 444 -9.02 -29.80 2.01
C ILE A 444 -7.61 -29.80 1.40
N HIS A 445 -6.58 -29.99 2.22
CA HIS A 445 -5.20 -30.05 1.75
C HIS A 445 -4.89 -31.40 1.11
N SER A 446 -5.19 -32.50 1.80
CA SER A 446 -4.96 -33.86 1.30
C SER A 446 -6.09 -34.36 0.38
N GLY A 447 -7.30 -33.82 0.53
CA GLY A 447 -8.52 -34.32 -0.14
C GLY A 447 -9.07 -35.61 0.48
N THR A 448 -8.55 -36.03 1.63
CA THR A 448 -8.95 -37.28 2.30
C THR A 448 -10.14 -37.06 3.22
N VAL A 449 -11.06 -38.01 3.23
CA VAL A 449 -12.14 -38.08 4.22
C VAL A 449 -11.54 -38.48 5.57
N LEU A 450 -11.75 -37.66 6.59
CA LEU A 450 -11.30 -37.88 7.96
C LEU A 450 -12.35 -38.64 8.78
N GLU A 451 -13.62 -38.29 8.61
CA GLU A 451 -14.73 -38.83 9.39
C GLU A 451 -16.00 -38.91 8.55
N ASN A 452 -16.83 -39.94 8.81
CA ASN A 452 -18.14 -40.13 8.21
C ASN A 452 -19.20 -40.23 9.30
N ILE A 453 -20.05 -39.22 9.40
CA ILE A 453 -21.18 -39.15 10.31
C ILE A 453 -22.41 -39.59 9.54
N LYS A 454 -22.83 -40.85 9.72
CA LYS A 454 -24.07 -41.34 9.13
C LYS A 454 -25.26 -40.71 9.85
N LEU A 455 -26.24 -40.23 9.08
CA LEU A 455 -27.56 -39.96 9.62
C LEU A 455 -28.16 -41.32 9.98
N THR A 456 -28.32 -41.60 11.26
CA THR A 456 -29.05 -42.81 11.69
C THR A 456 -30.52 -42.58 11.38
N GLU A 457 -31.15 -43.57 10.73
CA GLU A 457 -32.60 -43.64 10.53
C GLU A 457 -33.27 -43.79 11.90
N ASN A 458 -33.40 -42.70 12.66
CA ASN A 458 -34.18 -42.62 13.89
C ASN A 458 -34.58 -41.16 14.10
N VAL A 459 -35.38 -40.64 13.18
CA VAL A 459 -36.38 -39.64 13.54
C VAL A 459 -37.70 -40.35 13.28
N GLU A 460 -38.18 -41.08 14.30
CA GLU A 460 -39.59 -41.49 14.34
C GLU A 460 -40.43 -40.20 14.24
N GLU A 461 -41.31 -40.15 13.25
CA GLU A 461 -42.27 -39.05 13.02
C GLU A 461 -43.23 -38.84 14.19
#